data_AF-A0AAW9C4G6-F1
#
_entry.id   AF-A0AAW9C4G6-F1
#
_cell.length_a   1.000
_cell.length_b   1.000
_cell.length_c   1.000
_cell.angle_alpha   90.00
_cell.angle_beta   90.00
_cell.angle_gamma   90.00
#
_symmetry.space_group_name_H-M   'P 1'
#
loop_
_entity.id
_entity.type
_entity.pdbx_description
1 polymer ?
#
loop_
_entity_poly.entity_id
_entity_poly.type
_entity_poly.pdbx_seq_one_letter_code
_entity_poly.pdbx_strand_id
1 'polypeptide(L)'
;MTSLLFVLGTLFIFSYPFFIFQFAIFCCVFVQQGFKLERNSVFFIAISALSLMIHLYMGSVNKIYLFTSVCCLLAATVPSLYEYCNAKIENIKWERLINVGIYFHIVTFLIQYISFKVFHIDIDYGKLLLGPPHRSSYNGFDYRATGVFAEPSIFAAHMICLLVMKYVIARSNSLLTYVALFCMVLSGSTVSVLSVLAYFIITIKFTLKWLKNDLLPFLFLMPSILGNLFWRGAYISSGNDGSTTFKIDLIKSFLNDLSVFNIGYGMVGYYKGAPEYLQSIFDVTVFGSSLIVFGFWFGAFVSLVWMSVFYKVSKISIRLSILCLLPCLKLTFLFPIFWLYLKFLNEYVRKNDE
;
A
#
# COMPACT_ATOMS: atom_id res chain seq x y z
N MET A 1 -19.35 0.41 15.42
CA MET A 1 -19.41 1.40 14.33
C MET A 1 -18.06 2.08 14.09
N THR A 2 -17.45 2.71 15.11
CA THR A 2 -16.15 3.40 15.03
C THR A 2 -15.00 2.55 14.47
N SER A 3 -14.90 1.28 14.87
CA SER A 3 -13.85 0.37 14.37
C SER A 3 -13.99 0.01 12.89
N LEU A 4 -15.22 -0.16 12.41
CA LEU A 4 -15.50 -0.40 10.99
C LEU A 4 -15.21 0.87 10.17
N LEU A 5 -15.64 2.01 10.69
CA LEU A 5 -15.42 3.33 10.08
C LEU A 5 -13.93 3.71 10.04
N PHE A 6 -13.14 3.30 11.03
CA PHE A 6 -11.69 3.48 11.05
C PHE A 6 -10.99 2.61 10.00
N VAL A 7 -11.28 1.30 9.98
CA VAL A 7 -10.70 0.39 8.98
C VAL A 7 -11.08 0.87 7.58
N LEU A 8 -12.34 1.22 7.33
CA LEU A 8 -12.77 1.80 6.07
C LEU A 8 -12.05 3.11 5.76
N GLY A 9 -11.91 4.04 6.71
CA GLY A 9 -11.17 5.30 6.54
C GLY A 9 -9.70 5.11 6.16
N THR A 10 -9.02 4.08 6.69
CA THR A 10 -7.65 3.75 6.29
C THR A 10 -7.52 3.11 4.91
N LEU A 11 -8.64 2.68 4.31
CA LEU A 11 -8.72 2.03 3.00
C LEU A 11 -9.06 3.00 1.86
N PHE A 12 -9.46 4.25 2.16
CA PHE A 12 -9.67 5.30 1.17
C PHE A 12 -8.55 6.31 1.24
N ILE A 13 -7.78 6.40 0.17
CA ILE A 13 -6.70 7.37 0.08
C ILE A 13 -7.16 8.46 -0.87
N PHE A 14 -6.99 9.71 -0.44
CA PHE A 14 -7.12 10.92 -1.25
C PHE A 14 -8.51 11.55 -1.42
N SER A 15 -9.49 11.18 -0.60
CA SER A 15 -10.71 11.99 -0.49
C SER A 15 -10.57 12.97 0.68
N TYR A 16 -10.83 14.26 0.47
CA TYR A 16 -10.87 15.24 1.56
C TYR A 16 -11.85 14.85 2.68
N PRO A 17 -13.07 14.34 2.40
CA PRO A 17 -14.01 13.93 3.44
C PRO A 17 -13.46 12.80 4.34
N PHE A 18 -12.84 11.76 3.75
CA PHE A 18 -12.24 10.67 4.51
C PHE A 18 -11.05 11.13 5.37
N PHE A 19 -10.22 12.06 4.88
CA PHE A 19 -9.13 12.61 5.68
C PHE A 19 -9.67 13.39 6.89
N ILE A 20 -10.68 14.26 6.69
CA ILE A 20 -11.34 14.99 7.77
C ILE A 20 -11.98 14.03 8.77
N PHE A 21 -12.64 12.98 8.27
CA PHE A 21 -13.29 11.98 9.09
C PHE A 21 -12.29 11.16 9.92
N GLN A 22 -11.17 10.73 9.32
CA GLN A 22 -10.08 10.06 10.03
C GLN A 22 -9.48 10.96 11.11
N PHE A 23 -9.29 12.25 10.81
CA PHE A 23 -8.81 13.24 11.76
C PHE A 23 -9.80 13.45 12.91
N ALA A 24 -11.10 13.56 12.62
CA ALA A 24 -12.14 13.70 13.64
C ALA A 24 -12.22 12.47 14.55
N ILE A 25 -12.14 11.25 14.00
CA ILE A 25 -12.06 10.03 14.79
C ILE A 25 -10.81 10.04 15.67
N PHE A 26 -9.66 10.44 15.13
CA PHE A 26 -8.44 10.58 15.91
C PHE A 26 -8.62 11.54 17.09
N CYS A 27 -9.16 12.74 16.87
CA CYS A 27 -9.43 13.69 17.94
C CYS A 27 -10.38 13.10 19.00
N CYS A 28 -11.44 12.41 18.58
CA CYS A 28 -12.35 11.74 19.51
C CYS A 28 -11.66 10.66 20.35
N VAL A 29 -10.80 9.83 19.74
CA VAL A 29 -10.05 8.79 20.46
C VAL A 29 -9.02 9.40 21.40
N PHE A 30 -8.32 10.44 20.96
CA PHE A 30 -7.38 11.20 21.77
C PHE A 30 -8.03 11.73 23.05
N VAL A 31 -9.21 12.36 22.94
CA VAL A 31 -9.96 12.88 24.09
C VAL A 31 -10.41 11.76 25.03
N GLN A 32 -10.76 10.58 24.52
CA GLN A 32 -11.33 9.50 25.33
C GLN A 32 -10.31 8.66 26.10
N GLN A 33 -9.13 8.37 25.53
CA GLN A 33 -8.19 7.40 26.10
C GLN A 33 -6.76 7.93 26.28
N GLY A 34 -6.52 9.18 25.90
CA GLY A 34 -5.17 9.71 25.80
C GLY A 34 -4.40 9.09 24.64
N PHE A 35 -3.15 9.50 24.49
CA PHE A 35 -2.32 9.20 23.34
C PHE A 35 -1.12 8.34 23.71
N LYS A 36 -0.99 7.18 23.06
CA LYS A 36 0.19 6.34 23.13
C LYS A 36 0.80 6.21 21.75
N LEU A 37 2.02 6.72 21.62
CA LEU A 37 2.84 6.57 20.43
C LEU A 37 3.63 5.27 20.51
N GLU A 38 3.52 4.46 19.47
CA GLU A 38 4.37 3.29 19.32
C GLU A 38 5.82 3.71 19.05
N ARG A 39 6.80 2.94 19.57
CA ARG A 39 8.23 3.20 19.37
C ARG A 39 8.60 3.40 17.90
N ASN A 40 8.03 2.60 17.00
CA ASN A 40 8.27 2.70 15.55
C ASN A 40 7.73 4.02 14.97
N SER A 41 6.58 4.50 15.46
CA SER A 41 6.01 5.79 15.08
C SER A 41 6.85 6.95 15.57
N VAL A 42 7.27 6.94 16.85
CA VAL A 42 8.17 7.97 17.41
C VAL A 42 9.45 8.06 16.59
N PHE A 43 10.04 6.91 16.29
CA PHE A 43 11.25 6.81 15.51
C PHE A 43 11.09 7.42 14.11
N PHE A 44 10.04 7.03 13.39
CA PHE A 44 9.77 7.58 12.06
C PHE A 44 9.52 9.09 12.10
N ILE A 45 8.76 9.58 13.08
CA ILE A 45 8.48 11.02 13.26
C ILE A 45 9.78 11.77 13.53
N ALA A 46 10.67 11.24 14.38
CA ALA A 46 11.95 11.86 14.68
C ALA A 46 12.84 11.98 13.44
N ILE A 47 12.96 10.91 12.64
CA ILE A 47 13.72 10.95 11.38
C ILE A 47 13.08 11.88 10.36
N SER A 48 11.75 11.88 10.26
CA SER A 48 11.03 12.76 9.34
C SER A 48 11.19 14.23 9.70
N ALA A 49 11.16 14.56 11.00
CA ALA A 49 11.42 15.90 11.50
C ALA A 49 12.87 16.32 11.27
N LEU A 50 13.84 15.43 11.52
CA LEU A 50 15.26 15.71 11.25
C LEU A 50 15.52 15.94 9.76
N SER A 51 14.96 15.08 8.90
CA SER A 51 15.03 15.23 7.45
C SER A 51 14.44 16.56 7.01
N LEU A 52 13.27 16.95 7.53
CA LEU A 52 12.68 18.26 7.27
C LEU A 52 13.64 19.38 7.68
N MET A 53 14.15 19.39 8.91
CA MET A 53 15.06 20.44 9.39
C MET A 53 16.31 20.63 8.50
N ILE A 54 16.91 19.52 8.03
CA ILE A 54 18.05 19.55 7.10
C ILE A 54 17.63 20.22 5.78
N HIS A 55 16.49 19.81 5.24
CA HIS A 55 15.95 20.35 4.00
C HIS A 55 15.61 21.85 4.10
N LEU A 56 15.14 22.31 5.27
CA LEU A 56 14.87 23.73 5.51
C LEU A 56 16.16 24.55 5.59
N TYR A 57 17.17 24.03 6.28
CA TYR A 57 18.48 24.67 6.35
C TYR A 57 19.11 24.83 4.96
N MET A 58 18.87 23.88 4.05
CA MET A 58 19.38 23.91 2.67
C MET A 58 18.51 24.74 1.71
N GLY A 59 17.46 25.41 2.19
CA GLY A 59 16.62 26.31 1.38
C GLY A 59 15.64 25.60 0.44
N SER A 60 15.23 24.37 0.75
CA SER A 60 14.32 23.59 -0.09
C SER A 60 12.83 23.91 0.12
N VAL A 61 11.99 23.41 -0.79
CA VAL A 61 10.64 23.88 -1.15
C VAL A 61 9.58 23.76 -0.03
N ASN A 62 8.70 24.77 0.09
CA ASN A 62 7.55 24.86 1.01
C ASN A 62 6.59 23.65 1.04
N LYS A 63 6.56 22.79 0.02
CA LYS A 63 5.64 21.63 -0.02
C LYS A 63 6.11 20.42 0.77
N ILE A 64 7.40 20.38 1.15
CA ILE A 64 7.96 19.30 1.99
C ILE A 64 7.25 19.27 3.34
N TYR A 65 6.96 20.45 3.91
CA TYR A 65 6.26 20.57 5.20
C TYR A 65 4.92 19.84 5.24
N LEU A 66 4.07 20.01 4.22
CA LEU A 66 2.73 19.43 4.20
C LEU A 66 2.81 17.90 4.15
N PHE A 67 3.64 17.36 3.25
CA PHE A 67 3.81 15.91 3.10
C PHE A 67 4.43 15.28 4.35
N THR A 68 5.47 15.90 4.92
CA THR A 68 6.05 15.46 6.20
C THR A 68 5.02 15.48 7.32
N SER A 69 4.22 16.54 7.43
CA SER A 69 3.19 16.65 8.46
C SER A 69 2.13 15.57 8.32
N VAL A 70 1.67 15.29 7.09
CA VAL A 70 0.70 14.23 6.82
C VAL A 70 1.27 12.86 7.17
N CYS A 71 2.49 12.55 6.76
CA CYS A 71 3.13 11.27 7.10
C CYS A 71 3.31 11.08 8.61
N CYS A 72 3.77 12.12 9.32
CA CYS A 72 3.91 12.09 10.77
C CYS A 72 2.56 11.92 11.47
N LEU A 73 1.52 12.61 10.97
CA LEU A 73 0.14 12.44 11.47
C LEU A 73 -0.33 11.00 11.26
N LEU A 74 -0.13 10.39 10.09
CA LEU A 74 -0.51 9.00 9.86
C LEU A 74 0.24 8.03 10.77
N ALA A 75 1.56 8.24 10.93
CA ALA A 75 2.40 7.45 11.82
C ALA A 75 1.94 7.51 13.29
N ALA A 76 1.48 8.68 13.72
CA ALA A 76 0.93 8.90 15.05
C ALA A 76 -0.48 8.33 15.23
N THR A 77 -1.38 8.70 14.33
CA THR A 77 -2.83 8.49 14.51
C THR A 77 -3.27 7.05 14.24
N VAL A 78 -2.76 6.42 13.19
CA VAL A 78 -3.25 5.09 12.76
C VAL A 78 -2.93 4.00 13.79
N PRO A 79 -1.71 3.87 14.33
CA PRO A 79 -1.42 2.86 15.34
C PRO A 79 -2.20 3.06 16.64
N SER A 80 -2.36 4.31 17.11
CA SER A 80 -3.16 4.60 18.31
C SER A 80 -4.64 4.26 18.11
N LEU A 81 -5.19 4.57 16.93
CA LEU A 81 -6.56 4.17 16.56
C LEU A 81 -6.72 2.66 16.48
N TYR A 82 -5.70 1.95 15.98
CA TYR A 82 -5.68 0.49 16.01
C TYR A 82 -5.76 -0.03 17.45
N GLU A 83 -4.98 0.50 18.40
CA GLU A 83 -5.00 0.07 19.80
C GLU A 83 -6.37 0.27 20.44
N TYR A 84 -6.95 1.46 20.27
CA TYR A 84 -8.31 1.78 20.72
C TYR A 84 -9.34 0.79 20.16
N CYS A 85 -9.23 0.49 18.87
CA CYS A 85 -10.11 -0.45 18.21
C CYS A 85 -9.88 -1.87 18.73
N ASN A 86 -8.64 -2.33 18.83
CA ASN A 86 -8.28 -3.67 19.28
C ASN A 86 -8.84 -3.98 20.67
N ALA A 87 -8.78 -3.01 21.60
CA ALA A 87 -9.36 -3.14 22.94
C ALA A 87 -10.89 -3.32 22.94
N LYS A 88 -11.59 -2.77 21.93
CA LYS A 88 -13.06 -2.89 21.80
C LYS A 88 -13.51 -4.02 20.88
N ILE A 89 -12.60 -4.49 20.02
CA ILE A 89 -12.83 -5.52 19.00
C ILE A 89 -12.80 -6.92 19.60
N GLU A 90 -12.56 -7.13 20.90
CA GLU A 90 -12.63 -8.46 21.55
C GLU A 90 -13.91 -9.26 21.19
N ASN A 91 -15.03 -8.59 20.85
CA ASN A 91 -16.27 -9.23 20.40
C ASN A 91 -16.40 -9.48 18.86
N ILE A 92 -15.56 -8.87 18.01
CA ILE A 92 -15.55 -9.06 16.55
C ILE A 92 -14.18 -9.59 16.12
N LYS A 93 -14.10 -10.81 15.59
CA LYS A 93 -12.83 -11.35 15.09
C LYS A 93 -12.23 -10.41 14.01
N TRP A 94 -10.97 -10.02 14.14
CA TRP A 94 -10.23 -9.19 13.15
C TRP A 94 -10.36 -9.71 11.71
N GLU A 95 -10.44 -11.03 11.55
CA GLU A 95 -10.72 -11.70 10.28
C GLU A 95 -12.01 -11.18 9.61
N ARG A 96 -13.09 -10.96 10.37
CA ARG A 96 -14.36 -10.43 9.86
C ARG A 96 -14.19 -9.01 9.34
N LEU A 97 -13.44 -8.14 10.04
CA LEU A 97 -13.18 -6.77 9.58
C LEU A 97 -12.36 -6.76 8.30
N ILE A 98 -11.32 -7.58 8.22
CA ILE A 98 -10.51 -7.75 7.00
C ILE A 98 -11.39 -8.25 5.84
N ASN A 99 -12.25 -9.25 6.09
CA ASN A 99 -13.19 -9.76 5.08
C ASN A 99 -14.15 -8.68 4.57
N VAL A 100 -14.65 -7.79 5.44
CA VAL A 100 -15.48 -6.65 5.02
C VAL A 100 -14.69 -5.69 4.12
N GLY A 101 -13.44 -5.38 4.48
CA GLY A 101 -12.58 -4.55 3.63
C GLY A 101 -12.32 -5.18 2.25
N ILE A 102 -12.04 -6.49 2.21
CA ILE A 102 -11.87 -7.23 0.95
C ILE A 102 -13.16 -7.19 0.12
N TYR A 103 -14.30 -7.46 0.74
CA TYR A 103 -15.60 -7.45 0.06
C TYR A 103 -15.93 -6.08 -0.53
N PHE A 104 -15.71 -5.02 0.26
CA PHE A 104 -15.92 -3.64 -0.19
C PHE A 104 -15.10 -3.31 -1.45
N HIS A 105 -13.81 -3.66 -1.47
CA HIS A 105 -12.96 -3.40 -2.63
C HIS A 105 -13.33 -4.25 -3.85
N ILE A 106 -13.74 -5.51 -3.65
CA ILE A 106 -14.25 -6.36 -4.74
C ILE A 106 -15.51 -5.74 -5.35
N VAL A 107 -16.49 -5.37 -4.53
CA VAL A 107 -17.77 -4.84 -5.01
C VAL A 107 -17.57 -3.54 -5.79
N THR A 108 -16.82 -2.60 -5.22
CA THR A 108 -16.57 -1.31 -5.90
C THR A 108 -15.79 -1.47 -7.20
N PHE A 109 -14.79 -2.38 -7.22
CA PHE A 109 -14.06 -2.74 -8.43
C PHE A 109 -14.97 -3.36 -9.50
N LEU A 110 -15.78 -4.36 -9.13
CA LEU A 110 -16.65 -5.05 -10.07
C LEU A 110 -17.73 -4.14 -10.63
N ILE A 111 -18.33 -3.27 -9.81
CA ILE A 111 -19.27 -2.24 -10.28
C ILE A 111 -18.61 -1.38 -11.35
N GLN A 112 -17.43 -0.81 -11.07
CA GLN A 112 -16.72 0.03 -12.04
C GLN A 112 -16.35 -0.75 -13.32
N TYR A 113 -15.80 -1.96 -13.18
CA TYR A 113 -15.40 -2.79 -14.31
C TYR A 113 -16.57 -3.19 -15.21
N ILE A 114 -17.67 -3.66 -14.62
CA ILE A 114 -18.88 -4.09 -15.35
C ILE A 114 -19.59 -2.89 -15.97
N SER A 115 -19.73 -1.78 -15.23
CA SER A 115 -20.32 -0.54 -15.75
C SER A 115 -19.64 -0.07 -17.02
N PHE A 116 -18.30 -0.11 -17.06
CA PHE A 116 -17.58 0.27 -18.26
C PHE A 116 -17.66 -0.80 -19.36
N LYS A 117 -17.41 -2.08 -19.04
CA LYS A 117 -17.32 -3.14 -20.06
C LYS A 117 -18.66 -3.51 -20.70
N VAL A 118 -19.77 -3.35 -19.99
CA VAL A 118 -21.11 -3.70 -20.49
C VAL A 118 -21.90 -2.46 -20.93
N PHE A 119 -21.82 -1.37 -20.17
CA PHE A 119 -22.64 -0.18 -20.41
C PHE A 119 -21.85 1.03 -20.94
N HIS A 120 -20.52 0.92 -21.06
CA HIS A 120 -19.62 2.02 -21.43
C HIS A 120 -19.73 3.24 -20.49
N ILE A 121 -20.13 3.02 -19.23
CA ILE A 121 -20.23 4.05 -18.20
C ILE A 121 -18.95 4.04 -17.36
N ASP A 122 -18.23 5.16 -17.34
CA ASP A 122 -17.05 5.33 -16.52
C ASP A 122 -17.40 5.85 -15.12
N ILE A 123 -17.18 5.01 -14.09
CA ILE A 123 -17.42 5.37 -12.70
C ILE A 123 -16.09 5.83 -12.07
N ASP A 124 -15.93 7.14 -11.93
CA ASP A 124 -14.79 7.76 -11.25
C ASP A 124 -15.12 8.02 -9.77
N TYR A 125 -14.88 7.01 -8.92
CA TYR A 125 -15.05 7.16 -7.47
C TYR A 125 -14.16 8.25 -6.85
N GLY A 126 -13.01 8.53 -7.47
CA GLY A 126 -12.12 9.60 -7.05
C GLY A 126 -12.84 10.94 -7.13
N LYS A 127 -13.41 11.27 -8.30
CA LYS A 127 -14.24 12.49 -8.46
C LYS A 127 -15.48 12.48 -7.56
N LEU A 128 -16.19 11.35 -7.45
CA LEU A 128 -17.40 11.24 -6.62
C LEU A 128 -17.12 11.54 -5.14
N LEU A 129 -15.93 11.22 -4.66
CA LEU A 129 -15.51 11.43 -3.27
C LEU A 129 -14.68 12.72 -3.09
N LEU A 130 -14.64 13.61 -4.07
CA LEU A 130 -13.84 14.84 -4.04
C LEU A 130 -12.33 14.58 -3.90
N GLY A 131 -11.85 13.47 -4.47
CA GLY A 131 -10.44 13.11 -4.57
C GLY A 131 -9.88 13.27 -5.98
N PRO A 132 -8.63 12.84 -6.21
CA PRO A 132 -8.00 12.88 -7.52
C PRO A 132 -8.76 11.96 -8.49
N PRO A 133 -8.86 12.35 -9.78
CA PRO A 133 -9.49 11.52 -10.78
C PRO A 133 -8.73 10.20 -10.94
N HIS A 134 -9.45 9.12 -11.21
CA HIS A 134 -8.80 7.85 -11.50
C HIS A 134 -8.03 7.86 -12.83
N ARG A 135 -7.01 7.02 -12.91
CA ARG A 135 -6.18 6.78 -14.10
C ARG A 135 -6.53 5.40 -14.66
N SER A 136 -7.76 5.30 -15.14
CA SER A 136 -8.37 4.08 -15.70
C SER A 136 -7.98 3.84 -17.16
N SER A 137 -7.46 4.86 -17.85
CA SER A 137 -7.12 4.82 -19.28
C SER A 137 -5.71 5.39 -19.50
N TYR A 138 -4.83 4.62 -20.15
CA TYR A 138 -3.60 5.13 -20.76
C TYR A 138 -3.82 5.19 -22.27
N ASN A 139 -3.23 6.17 -22.96
CA ASN A 139 -3.35 6.30 -24.43
C ASN A 139 -3.05 4.95 -25.12
N GLY A 140 -4.09 4.31 -25.67
CA GLY A 140 -4.01 3.02 -26.36
C GLY A 140 -4.31 1.76 -25.52
N PHE A 141 -4.73 1.87 -24.25
CA PHE A 141 -5.07 0.71 -23.41
C PHE A 141 -6.58 0.56 -23.18
N ASP A 142 -7.00 -0.70 -23.08
CA ASP A 142 -8.36 -1.14 -22.77
C ASP A 142 -8.69 -0.84 -21.29
N TYR A 143 -9.87 -0.31 -20.97
CA TYR A 143 -10.19 0.25 -19.64
C TYR A 143 -9.74 -0.60 -18.43
N ARG A 144 -9.02 0.03 -17.50
CA ARG A 144 -8.49 -0.58 -16.28
C ARG A 144 -9.24 -0.06 -15.07
N ALA A 145 -10.07 -0.92 -14.49
CA ALA A 145 -10.71 -0.61 -13.22
C ALA A 145 -9.66 -0.40 -12.11
N THR A 146 -9.92 0.60 -11.27
CA THR A 146 -9.11 1.03 -10.13
C THR A 146 -9.82 0.86 -8.80
N GLY A 147 -11.10 0.45 -8.83
CA GLY A 147 -11.99 0.52 -7.68
C GLY A 147 -12.08 1.96 -7.16
N VAL A 148 -12.10 2.12 -5.84
CA VAL A 148 -12.15 3.43 -5.16
C VAL A 148 -10.83 4.19 -5.18
N PHE A 149 -9.79 3.66 -5.84
CA PHE A 149 -8.46 4.25 -5.87
C PHE A 149 -8.21 5.02 -7.16
N ALA A 150 -7.23 5.91 -7.13
CA ALA A 150 -6.81 6.67 -8.30
C ALA A 150 -6.05 5.81 -9.33
N GLU A 151 -5.45 4.69 -8.92
CA GLU A 151 -4.65 3.84 -9.82
C GLU A 151 -4.90 2.35 -9.62
N PRO A 152 -4.83 1.54 -10.69
CA PRO A 152 -4.92 0.09 -10.57
C PRO A 152 -3.78 -0.50 -9.71
N SER A 153 -2.62 0.16 -9.68
CA SER A 153 -1.46 -0.26 -8.88
C SER A 153 -1.68 -0.04 -7.37
N ILE A 154 -2.39 1.02 -6.99
CA ILE A 154 -2.75 1.32 -5.59
C ILE A 154 -3.83 0.35 -5.11
N PHE A 155 -4.84 0.07 -5.95
CA PHE A 155 -5.82 -1.00 -5.70
C PHE A 155 -5.12 -2.32 -5.37
N ALA A 156 -4.17 -2.73 -6.20
CA ALA A 156 -3.41 -3.95 -5.99
C ALA A 156 -2.64 -3.96 -4.66
N ALA A 157 -2.01 -2.84 -4.29
CA ALA A 157 -1.27 -2.70 -3.03
C ALA A 157 -2.17 -2.86 -1.79
N HIS A 158 -3.37 -2.29 -1.82
CA HIS A 158 -4.34 -2.41 -0.72
C HIS A 158 -4.90 -3.82 -0.65
N MET A 159 -5.24 -4.37 -1.82
CA MET A 159 -5.83 -5.69 -1.90
C MET A 159 -4.84 -6.76 -1.42
N ILE A 160 -3.59 -6.72 -1.87
CA ILE A 160 -2.58 -7.68 -1.41
C ILE A 160 -2.30 -7.53 0.09
N CYS A 161 -2.28 -6.31 0.63
CA CYS A 161 -2.12 -6.08 2.06
C CYS A 161 -3.21 -6.78 2.88
N LEU A 162 -4.48 -6.60 2.50
CA LEU A 162 -5.61 -7.24 3.17
C LEU A 162 -5.59 -8.77 3.04
N LEU A 163 -5.23 -9.30 1.87
CA LEU A 163 -5.11 -10.74 1.66
C LEU A 163 -4.00 -11.36 2.52
N VAL A 164 -2.85 -10.68 2.63
CA VAL A 164 -1.75 -11.11 3.50
C VAL A 164 -2.17 -11.07 4.97
N MET A 165 -2.81 -9.99 5.44
CA MET A 165 -3.35 -9.92 6.81
C MET A 165 -4.35 -11.06 7.10
N LYS A 166 -5.24 -11.34 6.15
CA LYS A 166 -6.17 -12.48 6.27
C LYS A 166 -5.43 -13.81 6.35
N TYR A 167 -4.42 -14.02 5.52
CA TYR A 167 -3.65 -15.27 5.51
C TYR A 167 -2.84 -15.45 6.80
N VAL A 168 -2.31 -14.38 7.38
CA VAL A 168 -1.62 -14.39 8.68
C VAL A 168 -2.53 -14.99 9.77
N ILE A 169 -3.82 -14.61 9.78
CA ILE A 169 -4.81 -15.10 10.74
C ILE A 169 -5.29 -16.52 10.39
N ALA A 170 -5.77 -16.72 9.16
CA ALA A 170 -6.53 -17.92 8.77
C ALA A 170 -5.65 -19.08 8.28
N ARG A 171 -4.38 -18.81 7.93
CA ARG A 171 -3.39 -19.79 7.40
C ARG A 171 -3.87 -20.63 6.22
N SER A 172 -4.88 -20.13 5.50
CA SER A 172 -5.55 -20.79 4.39
C SER A 172 -6.16 -19.77 3.44
N ASN A 173 -6.33 -20.17 2.19
CA ASN A 173 -7.01 -19.37 1.17
C ASN A 173 -8.49 -19.75 1.14
N SER A 174 -9.35 -18.74 0.97
CA SER A 174 -10.80 -18.90 0.91
C SER A 174 -11.31 -18.49 -0.47
N LEU A 175 -12.57 -18.80 -0.82
CA LEU A 175 -13.19 -18.32 -2.06
C LEU A 175 -13.05 -16.80 -2.23
N LEU A 176 -13.26 -16.05 -1.15
CA LEU A 176 -13.08 -14.59 -1.14
C LEU A 176 -11.66 -14.16 -1.55
N THR A 177 -10.64 -14.93 -1.14
CA THR A 177 -9.24 -14.71 -1.53
C THR A 177 -9.08 -14.86 -3.05
N TYR A 178 -9.63 -15.91 -3.64
CA TYR A 178 -9.53 -16.14 -5.09
C TYR A 178 -10.27 -15.08 -5.91
N VAL A 179 -11.46 -14.67 -5.46
CA VAL A 179 -12.21 -13.59 -6.12
C VAL A 179 -11.41 -12.28 -6.07
N ALA A 180 -10.76 -11.97 -4.95
CA ALA A 180 -9.88 -10.80 -4.84
C ALA A 180 -8.67 -10.89 -5.78
N LEU A 181 -7.99 -12.04 -5.83
CA LEU A 181 -6.86 -12.28 -6.73
C LEU A 181 -7.28 -12.18 -8.22
N PHE A 182 -8.50 -12.61 -8.55
CA PHE A 182 -9.07 -12.44 -9.88
C PHE A 182 -9.30 -10.97 -10.23
N CYS A 183 -9.92 -10.18 -9.33
CA CYS A 183 -10.08 -8.73 -9.52
C CYS A 183 -8.72 -8.03 -9.67
N MET A 184 -7.73 -8.45 -8.88
CA MET A 184 -6.35 -7.99 -9.00
C MET A 184 -5.78 -8.23 -10.40
N VAL A 185 -5.94 -9.41 -11.00
CA VAL A 185 -5.49 -9.67 -12.37
C VAL A 185 -6.25 -8.82 -13.39
N LEU A 186 -7.57 -8.68 -13.25
CA LEU A 186 -8.40 -7.84 -14.12
C LEU A 186 -8.03 -6.35 -14.10
N SER A 187 -7.42 -5.85 -13.02
CA SER A 187 -6.93 -4.46 -12.95
C SER A 187 -5.84 -4.13 -14.00
N GLY A 188 -5.25 -5.15 -14.63
CA GLY A 188 -4.22 -5.01 -15.67
C GLY A 188 -2.91 -4.38 -15.18
N SER A 189 -2.70 -4.30 -13.85
CA SER A 189 -1.47 -3.75 -13.27
C SER A 189 -0.37 -4.78 -13.21
N THR A 190 0.82 -4.44 -13.69
CA THR A 190 2.02 -5.28 -13.58
C THR A 190 2.33 -5.63 -12.14
N VAL A 191 2.24 -4.66 -11.22
CA VAL A 191 2.41 -4.90 -9.77
C VAL A 191 1.39 -5.91 -9.27
N SER A 192 0.16 -5.82 -9.76
CA SER A 192 -0.92 -6.74 -9.36
C SER A 192 -0.64 -8.17 -9.82
N VAL A 193 -0.30 -8.35 -11.09
CA VAL A 193 0.03 -9.65 -11.67
C VAL A 193 1.22 -10.30 -10.94
N LEU A 194 2.30 -9.54 -10.73
CA LEU A 194 3.48 -10.04 -10.00
C LEU A 194 3.13 -10.38 -8.55
N SER A 195 2.32 -9.57 -7.88
CA SER A 195 1.88 -9.82 -6.50
C SER A 195 1.00 -11.06 -6.41
N VAL A 196 0.10 -11.29 -7.37
CA VAL A 196 -0.75 -12.48 -7.44
C VAL A 196 0.11 -13.74 -7.63
N LEU A 197 1.04 -13.72 -8.60
CA LEU A 197 1.97 -14.83 -8.83
C LEU A 197 2.78 -15.16 -7.58
N ALA A 198 3.40 -14.15 -6.97
CA ALA A 198 4.21 -14.32 -5.78
C ALA A 198 3.35 -14.83 -4.60
N TYR A 199 2.17 -14.26 -4.37
CA TYR A 199 1.25 -14.71 -3.34
C TYR A 199 0.85 -16.17 -3.52
N PHE A 200 0.53 -16.59 -4.74
CA PHE A 200 0.22 -17.98 -5.04
C PHE A 200 1.41 -18.88 -4.72
N ILE A 201 2.59 -18.64 -5.30
CA ILE A 201 3.82 -19.41 -5.06
C ILE A 201 4.11 -19.53 -3.56
N ILE A 202 4.03 -18.42 -2.84
CA ILE A 202 4.31 -18.35 -1.41
C ILE A 202 3.19 -19.00 -0.58
N THR A 203 1.97 -19.22 -1.09
CA THR A 203 0.88 -19.88 -0.32
C THR A 203 0.57 -21.32 -0.74
N ILE A 204 1.25 -21.86 -1.76
CA ILE A 204 1.16 -23.27 -2.21
C ILE A 204 1.37 -24.29 -1.07
N LYS A 205 0.38 -25.13 -0.80
CA LYS A 205 0.55 -26.31 0.06
C LYS A 205 0.57 -27.53 -0.82
N PHE A 206 1.72 -28.18 -1.06
CA PHE A 206 1.81 -29.38 -1.90
C PHE A 206 1.01 -30.56 -1.32
N THR A 207 -0.31 -30.57 -1.55
CA THR A 207 -1.27 -31.55 -1.05
C THR A 207 -2.30 -31.86 -2.14
N LEU A 208 -2.88 -33.06 -2.16
CA LEU A 208 -3.92 -33.43 -3.15
C LEU A 208 -5.13 -32.48 -3.11
N LYS A 209 -5.49 -32.01 -1.91
CA LYS A 209 -6.56 -31.01 -1.71
C LYS A 209 -6.22 -29.67 -2.34
N TRP A 210 -4.95 -29.27 -2.33
CA TRP A 210 -4.47 -28.05 -2.99
C TRP A 210 -4.52 -28.14 -4.52
N LEU A 211 -4.19 -29.30 -5.08
CA LEU A 211 -4.26 -29.50 -6.54
C LEU A 211 -5.68 -29.25 -7.07
N LYS A 212 -6.71 -29.63 -6.30
CA LYS A 212 -8.11 -29.37 -6.66
C LYS A 212 -8.55 -27.94 -6.35
N ASN A 213 -8.20 -27.42 -5.18
CA ASN A 213 -8.80 -26.17 -4.66
C ASN A 213 -8.04 -24.90 -5.06
N ASP A 214 -6.74 -25.00 -5.36
CA ASP A 214 -5.86 -23.83 -5.53
C ASP A 214 -5.25 -23.78 -6.94
N LEU A 215 -4.87 -24.93 -7.52
CA LEU A 215 -4.27 -24.98 -8.86
C LEU A 215 -5.29 -24.68 -9.95
N LEU A 216 -6.51 -25.23 -9.87
CA LEU A 216 -7.53 -25.01 -10.91
C LEU A 216 -7.93 -23.53 -11.05
N PRO A 217 -8.20 -22.77 -9.96
CA PRO A 217 -8.40 -21.32 -10.05
C PRO A 217 -7.17 -20.57 -10.57
N PHE A 218 -5.96 -21.01 -10.22
CA PHE A 218 -4.72 -20.40 -10.70
C PHE A 218 -4.52 -20.59 -12.21
N LEU A 219 -4.75 -21.79 -12.73
CA LEU A 219 -4.69 -22.08 -14.16
C LEU A 219 -5.70 -21.26 -14.96
N PHE A 220 -6.88 -21.01 -14.40
CA PHE A 220 -7.88 -20.12 -15.01
C PHE A 220 -7.39 -18.67 -15.13
N LEU A 221 -6.55 -18.21 -14.20
CA LEU A 221 -5.95 -16.86 -14.23
C LEU A 221 -4.77 -16.73 -15.21
N MET A 222 -4.11 -17.84 -15.57
CA MET A 222 -2.87 -17.82 -16.35
C MET A 222 -2.95 -17.08 -17.70
N PRO A 223 -4.00 -17.27 -18.53
CA PRO A 223 -4.08 -16.55 -19.81
C PRO A 223 -4.08 -15.03 -19.63
N SER A 224 -4.83 -14.52 -18.64
CA SER A 224 -4.90 -13.09 -18.35
C SER A 224 -3.58 -12.56 -17.78
N ILE A 225 -2.89 -13.35 -16.98
CA ILE A 225 -1.57 -13.02 -16.44
C ILE A 225 -0.54 -12.92 -17.56
N LEU A 226 -0.45 -13.93 -18.43
CA LEU A 226 0.48 -13.96 -19.55
C LEU A 226 0.21 -12.81 -20.53
N GLY A 227 -1.07 -12.57 -20.88
CA GLY A 227 -1.44 -11.46 -21.75
C GLY A 227 -0.98 -10.09 -21.23
N ASN A 228 -1.16 -9.82 -19.93
CA ASN A 228 -0.67 -8.59 -19.29
C ASN A 228 0.86 -8.47 -19.32
N LEU A 229 1.58 -9.57 -19.07
CA LEU A 229 3.05 -9.58 -19.07
C LEU A 229 3.62 -9.35 -20.46
N PHE A 230 3.09 -10.04 -21.49
CA PHE A 230 3.54 -9.86 -22.87
C PHE A 230 3.29 -8.44 -23.37
N TRP A 231 2.09 -7.89 -23.14
CA TRP A 231 1.79 -6.52 -23.54
C TRP A 231 2.69 -5.51 -22.84
N ARG A 232 2.90 -5.66 -21.53
CA ARG A 232 3.76 -4.73 -20.78
C ARG A 232 5.21 -4.80 -21.25
N GLY A 233 5.71 -6.00 -21.56
CA GLY A 233 7.03 -6.19 -22.16
C GLY A 233 7.17 -5.41 -23.46
N ALA A 234 6.18 -5.53 -24.36
CA ALA A 234 6.16 -4.77 -25.61
C ALA A 234 6.09 -3.25 -25.37
N TYR A 235 5.27 -2.80 -24.42
CA TYR A 235 5.11 -1.38 -24.09
C TYR A 235 6.41 -0.77 -23.55
N ILE A 236 7.11 -1.48 -22.66
CA ILE A 236 8.44 -1.07 -22.17
C ILE A 236 9.44 -1.01 -23.32
N SER A 237 9.50 -2.04 -24.16
CA SER A 237 10.44 -2.09 -25.30
C SER A 237 10.20 -0.99 -26.34
N SER A 238 8.96 -0.49 -26.46
CA SER A 238 8.64 0.65 -27.35
C SER A 238 9.06 2.01 -26.80
N GLY A 239 9.60 2.09 -25.59
CA GLY A 239 10.03 3.36 -24.97
C GLY A 239 8.89 4.26 -24.47
N ASN A 240 7.63 3.85 -24.66
CA ASN A 240 6.44 4.63 -24.30
C ASN A 240 6.05 4.52 -22.82
N ASP A 241 6.81 3.78 -22.02
CA ASP A 241 6.50 3.55 -20.62
C ASP A 241 7.08 4.60 -19.67
N GLY A 242 6.45 5.78 -19.67
CA GLY A 242 6.86 6.89 -18.80
C GLY A 242 6.99 6.52 -17.32
N SER A 243 6.15 5.63 -16.80
CA SER A 243 6.22 5.20 -15.39
C SER A 243 7.53 4.47 -15.05
N THR A 244 8.02 3.59 -15.93
CA THR A 244 9.29 2.89 -15.69
C THR A 244 10.47 3.80 -15.94
N THR A 245 10.43 4.62 -17.00
CA THR A 245 11.48 5.59 -17.32
C THR A 245 11.70 6.57 -16.16
N PHE A 246 10.62 7.14 -15.60
CA PHE A 246 10.70 8.06 -14.46
C PHE A 246 11.31 7.42 -13.21
N LYS A 247 11.08 6.13 -12.95
CA LYS A 247 11.70 5.42 -11.83
C LYS A 247 13.19 5.23 -12.04
N ILE A 248 13.59 4.88 -13.26
CA ILE A 248 15.01 4.72 -13.62
C ILE A 248 15.73 6.07 -13.50
N ASP A 249 15.13 7.14 -14.00
CA ASP A 249 15.72 8.48 -13.96
C ASP A 249 15.82 9.02 -12.53
N LEU A 250 14.80 8.76 -11.69
CA LEU A 250 14.86 9.07 -10.26
C LEU A 250 16.03 8.35 -9.56
N ILE A 251 16.23 7.06 -9.83
CA ILE A 251 17.34 6.28 -9.26
C ILE A 251 18.68 6.81 -9.76
N LYS A 252 18.82 7.09 -11.05
CA LYS A 252 20.05 7.69 -11.62
C LYS A 252 20.36 9.03 -10.96
N SER A 253 19.37 9.90 -10.85
CA SER A 253 19.51 11.21 -10.20
C SER A 253 19.90 11.07 -8.73
N PHE A 254 19.31 10.10 -8.00
CA PHE A 254 19.67 9.80 -6.61
C PHE A 254 21.12 9.33 -6.46
N LEU A 255 21.63 8.51 -7.39
CA LEU A 255 22.99 7.97 -7.31
C LEU A 255 24.07 8.95 -7.80
N ASN A 256 23.72 9.86 -8.72
CA ASN A 256 24.68 10.76 -9.34
C ASN A 256 24.92 12.06 -8.54
N ASP A 257 23.96 12.49 -7.73
CA ASP A 257 24.09 13.67 -6.89
C ASP A 257 24.46 13.26 -5.46
N LEU A 258 25.70 13.56 -5.03
CA LEU A 258 26.22 13.18 -3.71
C LEU A 258 25.43 13.84 -2.56
N SER A 259 24.89 15.04 -2.77
CA SER A 259 24.06 15.72 -1.77
C SER A 259 22.77 14.94 -1.58
N VAL A 260 22.04 14.73 -2.67
CA VAL A 260 20.77 13.99 -2.68
C VAL A 260 20.94 12.54 -2.22
N PHE A 261 22.04 11.88 -2.60
CA PHE A 261 22.36 10.54 -2.12
C PHE A 261 22.41 10.48 -0.60
N ASN A 262 23.04 11.47 0.04
CA ASN A 262 23.24 11.46 1.49
C ASN A 262 22.01 11.93 2.28
N ILE A 263 21.32 12.99 1.82
CA ILE A 263 20.22 13.63 2.56
C ILE A 263 18.83 13.25 2.06
N GLY A 264 18.75 12.66 0.87
CA GLY A 264 17.51 12.34 0.16
C GLY A 264 16.93 13.52 -0.59
N TYR A 265 15.80 13.29 -1.26
CA TYR A 265 14.98 14.37 -1.82
C TYR A 265 14.09 15.03 -0.77
N GLY A 266 13.96 14.45 0.42
CA GLY A 266 12.95 14.82 1.39
C GLY A 266 11.57 14.33 0.96
N MET A 267 10.55 14.61 1.77
CA MET A 267 9.15 14.31 1.43
C MET A 267 8.60 15.34 0.45
N VAL A 268 9.25 15.48 -0.70
CA VAL A 268 8.84 16.41 -1.75
C VAL A 268 7.62 15.85 -2.47
N GLY A 269 6.53 16.62 -2.42
CA GLY A 269 5.36 16.38 -3.23
C GLY A 269 5.46 17.00 -4.63
N TYR A 270 4.44 16.76 -5.45
CA TYR A 270 4.32 17.37 -6.77
C TYR A 270 4.27 18.91 -6.69
N TYR A 271 5.16 19.58 -7.44
CA TYR A 271 5.12 21.02 -7.65
C TYR A 271 5.34 21.40 -9.12
N LYS A 272 4.79 22.56 -9.51
CA LYS A 272 4.89 23.07 -10.87
C LYS A 272 6.37 23.41 -11.17
N GLY A 273 6.91 22.86 -12.25
CA GLY A 273 8.32 23.03 -12.63
C GLY A 273 9.29 22.03 -11.99
N ALA A 274 8.79 21.08 -11.18
CA ALA A 274 9.57 19.95 -10.70
C ALA A 274 9.91 18.99 -11.85
N PRO A 275 11.11 18.36 -11.85
CA PRO A 275 11.38 17.24 -12.75
C PRO A 275 10.33 16.14 -12.62
N GLU A 276 9.88 15.59 -13.76
CA GLU A 276 8.77 14.63 -13.80
C GLU A 276 9.06 13.34 -13.01
N TYR A 277 10.34 12.96 -12.91
CA TYR A 277 10.75 11.78 -12.15
C TYR A 277 10.47 11.88 -10.65
N LEU A 278 10.33 13.08 -10.07
CA LEU A 278 9.98 13.25 -8.65
C LEU A 278 8.58 12.71 -8.34
N GLN A 279 7.71 12.55 -9.34
CA GLN A 279 6.42 11.88 -9.18
C GLN A 279 6.58 10.40 -8.76
N SER A 280 7.74 9.80 -9.04
CA SER A 280 8.02 8.39 -8.74
C SER A 280 8.62 8.15 -7.36
N ILE A 281 8.90 9.19 -6.55
CA ILE A 281 9.54 9.07 -5.22
C ILE A 281 8.86 8.02 -4.35
N PHE A 282 7.53 8.03 -4.37
CA PHE A 282 6.71 7.14 -3.55
C PHE A 282 6.11 5.97 -4.35
N ASP A 283 6.54 5.80 -5.60
CA ASP A 283 6.05 4.78 -6.53
C ASP A 283 7.01 3.58 -6.67
N VAL A 284 8.08 3.59 -5.87
CA VAL A 284 9.03 2.49 -5.66
C VAL A 284 8.57 1.65 -4.45
N THR A 285 9.37 0.66 -4.04
CA THR A 285 9.13 -0.11 -2.82
C THR A 285 9.25 0.76 -1.57
N VAL A 286 8.76 0.29 -0.42
CA VAL A 286 8.94 1.01 0.86
C VAL A 286 10.41 1.25 1.20
N PHE A 287 11.29 0.30 0.88
CA PHE A 287 12.73 0.39 1.12
C PHE A 287 13.38 1.38 0.17
N GLY A 288 13.05 1.31 -1.12
CA GLY A 288 13.51 2.28 -2.12
C GLY A 288 13.04 3.69 -1.77
N SER A 289 11.78 3.86 -1.41
CA SER A 289 11.22 5.14 -0.99
C SER A 289 11.90 5.66 0.28
N SER A 290 12.23 4.79 1.24
CA SER A 290 12.95 5.18 2.45
C SER A 290 14.33 5.76 2.13
N LEU A 291 15.09 5.11 1.23
CA LEU A 291 16.39 5.60 0.77
C LEU A 291 16.29 6.91 -0.02
N ILE A 292 15.35 6.99 -0.96
CA ILE A 292 15.19 8.15 -1.84
C ILE A 292 14.71 9.38 -1.06
N VAL A 293 13.79 9.20 -0.10
CA VAL A 293 13.21 10.29 0.68
C VAL A 293 14.17 10.79 1.76
N PHE A 294 14.78 9.88 2.52
CA PHE A 294 15.60 10.26 3.69
C PHE A 294 17.10 10.27 3.42
N GLY A 295 17.53 9.87 2.22
CA GLY A 295 18.94 9.66 1.89
C GLY A 295 19.42 8.28 2.30
N PHE A 296 20.62 7.92 1.87
CA PHE A 296 21.20 6.60 2.10
C PHE A 296 21.28 6.27 3.59
N TRP A 297 21.82 7.18 4.41
CA TRP A 297 22.07 6.91 5.83
C TRP A 297 20.78 6.76 6.65
N PHE A 298 19.94 7.79 6.65
CA PHE A 298 18.69 7.74 7.41
C PHE A 298 17.69 6.76 6.78
N GLY A 299 17.64 6.67 5.45
CA GLY A 299 16.77 5.73 4.74
C GLY A 299 17.15 4.28 4.98
N ALA A 300 18.44 3.95 5.08
CA ALA A 300 18.90 2.61 5.46
C ALA A 300 18.48 2.30 6.90
N PHE A 301 18.61 3.27 7.82
CA PHE A 301 18.21 3.06 9.21
C PHE A 301 16.69 2.86 9.37
N VAL A 302 15.89 3.65 8.65
CA VAL A 302 14.43 3.45 8.53
C VAL A 302 14.10 2.06 7.97
N SER A 303 14.80 1.66 6.90
CA SER A 303 14.63 0.34 6.29
C SER A 303 14.94 -0.80 7.25
N LEU A 304 15.99 -0.67 8.07
CA LEU A 304 16.35 -1.65 9.10
C LEU A 304 15.28 -1.75 10.19
N VAL A 305 14.69 -0.62 10.62
CA VAL A 305 13.58 -0.64 11.58
C VAL A 305 12.37 -1.38 11.01
N TRP A 306 12.02 -1.14 9.74
CA TRP A 306 10.98 -1.91 9.07
C TRP A 306 11.33 -3.39 8.99
N MET A 307 12.56 -3.73 8.59
CA MET A 307 13.04 -5.12 8.55
C MET A 307 12.97 -5.83 9.89
N SER A 308 13.16 -5.11 11.00
CA SER A 308 13.07 -5.70 12.35
C SER A 308 11.68 -6.30 12.63
N VAL A 309 10.61 -5.71 12.10
CA VAL A 309 9.23 -6.22 12.24
C VAL A 309 9.09 -7.55 11.49
N PHE A 310 9.53 -7.60 10.24
CA PHE A 310 9.45 -8.82 9.42
C PHE A 310 10.37 -9.92 9.94
N TYR A 311 11.55 -9.56 10.45
CA TYR A 311 12.45 -10.49 11.10
C TYR A 311 11.77 -11.20 12.29
N LYS A 312 11.00 -10.48 13.12
CA LYS A 312 10.22 -11.12 14.19
C LYS A 312 9.18 -12.11 13.65
N VAL A 313 8.47 -11.76 12.57
CA VAL A 313 7.54 -12.68 11.90
C VAL A 313 8.26 -13.92 11.37
N SER A 314 9.51 -13.77 10.91
CA SER A 314 10.31 -14.89 10.39
C SER A 314 10.62 -15.96 11.44
N LYS A 315 10.69 -15.60 12.72
CA LYS A 315 10.83 -16.55 13.84
C LYS A 315 9.63 -17.50 13.95
N ILE A 316 8.44 -17.05 13.57
CA ILE A 316 7.23 -17.88 13.48
C ILE A 316 7.29 -18.72 12.20
N SER A 317 7.57 -18.09 11.06
CA SER A 317 7.72 -18.78 9.78
C SER A 317 8.40 -17.88 8.74
N ILE A 318 9.53 -18.34 8.19
CA ILE A 318 10.23 -17.68 7.08
C ILE A 318 9.29 -17.44 5.89
N ARG A 319 8.50 -18.46 5.55
CA ARG A 319 7.50 -18.40 4.48
C ARG A 319 6.47 -17.30 4.72
N LEU A 320 5.99 -17.16 5.96
CA LEU A 320 5.07 -16.08 6.32
C LEU A 320 5.75 -14.71 6.26
N SER A 321 7.01 -14.61 6.70
CA SER A 321 7.78 -13.37 6.60
C SER A 321 7.93 -12.89 5.16
N ILE A 322 8.26 -13.80 4.24
CA ILE A 322 8.35 -13.48 2.80
C ILE A 322 6.97 -13.02 2.28
N LEU A 323 5.89 -13.70 2.67
CA LEU A 323 4.52 -13.28 2.32
C LEU A 323 4.23 -11.86 2.83
N CYS A 324 4.67 -11.55 4.06
CA CYS A 324 4.46 -10.24 4.68
C CYS A 324 5.23 -9.10 3.99
N LEU A 325 6.25 -9.41 3.19
CA LEU A 325 6.98 -8.42 2.40
C LEU A 325 6.28 -8.06 1.10
N LEU A 326 5.34 -8.86 0.59
CA LEU A 326 4.67 -8.58 -0.69
C LEU A 326 3.98 -7.22 -0.75
N PRO A 327 3.22 -6.77 0.27
CA PRO A 327 2.60 -5.44 0.23
C PRO A 327 3.63 -4.31 0.11
N CYS A 328 4.84 -4.51 0.66
CA CYS A 328 5.92 -3.51 0.66
C CYS A 328 6.52 -3.23 -0.73
N LEU A 329 6.15 -4.00 -1.75
CA LEU A 329 6.54 -3.75 -3.15
C LEU A 329 5.96 -2.44 -3.70
N LYS A 330 4.82 -1.99 -3.16
CA LYS A 330 4.12 -0.78 -3.60
C LYS A 330 3.59 0.06 -2.45
N LEU A 331 3.29 -0.57 -1.31
CA LEU A 331 2.76 0.12 -0.14
C LEU A 331 3.90 0.84 0.60
N THR A 332 3.79 2.15 0.71
CA THR A 332 4.75 3.03 1.40
C THR A 332 4.12 3.72 2.60
N PHE A 333 4.95 4.41 3.40
CA PHE A 333 4.53 5.16 4.60
C PHE A 333 3.61 6.36 4.34
N LEU A 334 3.33 6.69 3.07
CA LEU A 334 2.29 7.64 2.70
C LEU A 334 0.88 7.10 2.91
N PHE A 335 0.71 5.77 2.88
CA PHE A 335 -0.61 5.17 2.92
C PHE A 335 -1.01 4.86 4.37
N PRO A 336 -2.20 5.25 4.84
CA PRO A 336 -2.68 4.91 6.17
C PRO A 336 -2.66 3.39 6.44
N ILE A 337 -3.03 2.57 5.45
CA ILE A 337 -3.02 1.11 5.58
C ILE A 337 -1.62 0.54 5.86
N PHE A 338 -0.53 1.23 5.48
CA PHE A 338 0.84 0.80 5.83
C PHE A 338 1.06 0.79 7.34
N TRP A 339 0.65 1.86 8.01
CA TRP A 339 0.75 2.00 9.46
C TRP A 339 -0.15 1.01 10.18
N LEU A 340 -1.37 0.81 9.66
CA LEU A 340 -2.29 -0.21 10.16
C LEU A 340 -1.66 -1.61 10.06
N TYR A 341 -1.06 -1.91 8.92
CA TYR A 341 -0.44 -3.19 8.62
C TYR A 341 0.75 -3.50 9.53
N LEU A 342 1.65 -2.53 9.72
CA LEU A 342 2.79 -2.68 10.63
C LEU A 342 2.33 -2.95 12.07
N LYS A 343 1.36 -2.17 12.57
CA LYS A 343 0.84 -2.37 13.93
C LYS A 343 0.15 -3.73 14.07
N PHE A 344 -0.63 -4.14 13.07
CA PHE A 344 -1.24 -5.47 13.02
C PHE A 344 -0.21 -6.59 13.12
N LEU A 345 0.89 -6.52 12.36
CA LEU A 345 1.95 -7.52 12.41
C LEU A 345 2.67 -7.56 13.76
N ASN A 346 2.97 -6.40 14.34
CA ASN A 346 3.59 -6.33 15.66
C ASN A 346 2.73 -6.98 16.75
N GLU A 347 1.42 -6.73 16.76
CA GLU A 347 0.50 -7.38 17.69
C GLU A 347 0.33 -8.88 17.42
N TYR A 348 0.35 -9.28 16.15
CA TYR A 348 0.33 -10.70 15.79
C TYR A 348 1.55 -11.43 16.37
N VAL A 349 2.74 -10.88 16.20
CA VAL A 349 3.98 -11.44 16.78
C VAL A 349 3.89 -11.50 18.30
N ARG A 350 3.50 -10.40 18.96
CA ARG A 350 3.42 -10.35 20.43
C ARG A 350 2.53 -11.45 21.01
N LYS A 351 1.39 -11.73 20.38
CA LYS A 351 0.46 -12.79 20.80
C LYS A 351 0.95 -14.22 20.56
N ASN A 352 2.00 -14.42 19.78
CA ASN A 352 2.60 -15.75 19.54
C ASN A 352 3.93 -15.94 20.30
N ASP A 353 4.46 -14.87 20.90
CA ASP A 353 5.61 -14.92 21.82
C ASP A 353 5.18 -15.15 23.29
N GLU A 354 3.91 -14.83 23.61
CA GLU A 354 3.18 -15.20 24.85
C GLU A 354 2.61 -16.62 24.76
#